data_AF-A0A8S2ME84-F1
#
_entry.id   AF-A0A8S2ME84-F1
#
_cell.length_a   1.000
_cell.length_b   1.000
_cell.length_c   1.000
_cell.angle_alpha   90.00
_cell.angle_beta   90.00
_cell.angle_gamma   90.00
#
_symmetry.space_group_name_H-M   'P 1'
#
loop_
_entity.id
_entity.type
_entity.pdbx_description
1 polymer ?
#
loop_
_entity_poly.entity_id
_entity_poly.type
_entity_poly.pdbx_seq_one_letter_code
_entity_poly.pdbx_strand_id
1 'polypeptide(L)'
;MLRPILGYEKEALVSLEDAVKPLYHIVDDLPRSVWIAKESSEHPCDGLTPDESAAIYLYTMEWDIAEESLYAYLNRSLREADRRKL
;
A
#
# COMPACT_ATOMS: atom_id res chain seq x y z
N MET A 1 -16.83 14.44 8.34
CA MET A 1 -16.60 13.15 7.63
C MET A 1 -16.09 13.48 6.24
N LEU A 2 -14.92 12.97 5.86
CA LEU A 2 -14.40 13.22 4.51
C LEU A 2 -15.13 12.30 3.51
N ARG A 3 -15.40 12.80 2.30
CA ARG A 3 -16.06 12.01 1.25
C ARG A 3 -15.15 10.85 0.81
N PRO A 4 -15.69 9.71 0.35
CA PRO A 4 -14.89 8.67 -0.30
C PRO A 4 -14.06 9.24 -1.46
N ILE A 5 -12.89 8.67 -1.70
CA ILE A 5 -12.16 8.95 -2.93
C ILE A 5 -12.83 8.12 -4.03
N LEU A 6 -13.23 8.78 -5.12
CA LEU A 6 -13.94 8.16 -6.24
C LEU A 6 -13.02 8.12 -7.46
N GLY A 7 -13.28 7.21 -8.39
CA GLY A 7 -12.55 7.06 -9.65
C GLY A 7 -11.59 5.88 -9.68
N TYR A 8 -11.04 5.49 -8.52
CA TYR A 8 -10.15 4.33 -8.40
C TYR A 8 -10.82 3.01 -8.81
N GLU A 9 -12.16 2.91 -8.71
CA GLU A 9 -12.91 1.74 -9.17
C GLU A 9 -12.87 1.56 -10.70
N LYS A 10 -12.41 2.57 -11.45
CA LYS A 10 -12.29 2.55 -12.91
C LYS A 10 -10.85 2.43 -13.39
N GLU A 11 -9.88 2.52 -12.48
CA GLU A 11 -8.48 2.39 -12.81
C GLU A 11 -8.16 0.93 -13.16
N ALA A 12 -7.19 0.75 -14.06
CA ALA A 12 -6.74 -0.58 -14.42
C ALA A 12 -6.09 -1.27 -13.22
N LEU A 13 -6.39 -2.54 -13.01
CA LEU A 13 -5.62 -3.36 -12.07
C LEU A 13 -4.21 -3.55 -12.62
N VAL A 14 -3.23 -3.30 -11.75
CA VAL A 14 -1.80 -3.43 -12.05
C VAL A 14 -1.13 -4.26 -10.95
N SER A 15 0.14 -4.60 -11.15
CA SER A 15 0.93 -5.27 -10.11
C SER A 15 1.07 -4.39 -8.86
N LEU A 16 1.34 -5.01 -7.70
CA LEU A 16 1.62 -4.25 -6.47
C LEU A 16 2.79 -3.28 -6.67
N GLU A 17 3.87 -3.72 -7.34
CA GLU A 17 5.04 -2.90 -7.63
C GLU A 17 4.69 -1.66 -8.46
N ASP A 18 3.87 -1.82 -9.49
CA ASP A 18 3.46 -0.71 -10.35
C ASP A 18 2.56 0.27 -9.58
N ALA A 19 1.65 -0.26 -8.75
CA ALA A 19 0.74 0.54 -7.93
C ALA A 19 1.49 1.42 -6.92
N VAL A 20 2.55 0.90 -6.30
CA VAL A 20 3.29 1.62 -5.25
C VAL A 20 4.48 2.43 -5.79
N LYS A 21 4.84 2.27 -7.06
CA LYS A 21 5.96 2.99 -7.69
C LYS A 21 5.91 4.51 -7.51
N PRO A 22 4.74 5.20 -7.58
CA PRO A 22 4.66 6.62 -7.29
C PRO A 22 5.10 6.97 -5.86
N LEU A 23 5.04 6.04 -4.91
CA LEU A 23 5.32 6.27 -3.50
C LEU A 23 6.79 6.07 -3.11
N TYR A 24 7.65 5.59 -4.02
CA TYR A 24 9.06 5.31 -3.73
C TYR A 24 9.89 6.53 -3.30
N HIS A 25 9.41 7.74 -3.58
CA HIS A 25 10.07 8.98 -3.15
C HIS A 25 9.49 9.55 -1.85
N ILE A 26 8.47 8.89 -1.29
CA ILE A 26 7.73 9.32 -0.09
C ILE A 26 8.01 8.36 1.08
N VAL A 27 8.06 7.06 0.78
CA VAL A 27 8.26 6.01 1.77
C VAL A 27 9.61 5.34 1.53
N ASP A 28 10.52 5.51 2.48
CA ASP A 28 11.85 4.93 2.42
C ASP A 28 11.80 3.39 2.48
N ASP A 29 12.75 2.74 1.82
CA ASP A 29 12.88 1.28 1.70
C ASP A 29 11.62 0.52 1.21
N LEU A 30 10.63 1.23 0.65
CA LEU A 30 9.38 0.65 0.17
C LEU A 30 9.58 -0.49 -0.86
N PRO A 31 10.52 -0.41 -1.83
CA PRO A 31 10.76 -1.52 -2.76
C PRO A 31 11.12 -2.84 -2.05
N ARG A 32 11.88 -2.78 -0.95
CA ARG A 32 12.24 -3.96 -0.17
C ARG A 32 11.03 -4.49 0.58
N SER A 33 10.25 -3.62 1.21
CA SER A 33 9.02 -4.03 1.91
C SER A 33 8.01 -4.68 0.95
N VAL A 34 7.89 -4.18 -0.28
CA VAL A 34 7.07 -4.80 -1.33
C VAL A 34 7.57 -6.19 -1.66
N TRP A 35 8.89 -6.36 -1.83
CA TRP A 35 9.48 -7.68 -2.08
C TRP A 35 9.16 -8.67 -0.95
N ILE A 36 9.35 -8.27 0.32
CA ILE A 36 9.03 -9.09 1.49
C ILE A 36 7.54 -9.47 1.51
N ALA A 37 6.66 -8.50 1.23
CA ALA A 37 5.23 -8.72 1.22
C ALA A 37 4.81 -9.73 0.15
N LYS A 38 5.38 -9.64 -1.06
CA LYS A 38 5.09 -10.59 -2.15
C LYS A 38 5.56 -12.00 -1.86
N GLU A 39 6.79 -12.16 -1.35
CA GLU A 39 7.31 -13.47 -0.94
C GLU A 39 6.42 -14.12 0.14
N SER A 40 5.88 -13.31 1.05
CA SER A 40 5.00 -13.78 2.13
C SER A 40 3.58 -14.12 1.66
N SER A 41 3.20 -13.72 0.44
CA SER A 41 1.84 -13.79 -0.10
C SER A 41 1.75 -14.54 -1.43
N GLU A 42 2.76 -15.34 -1.78
CA GLU A 42 2.81 -16.07 -3.06
C GLU A 42 1.63 -17.06 -3.22
N HIS A 43 1.18 -17.67 -2.12
CA HIS A 43 0.14 -18.72 -2.11
C HIS A 43 -0.97 -18.42 -1.08
N PRO A 44 -1.82 -17.41 -1.33
CA PRO A 44 -2.90 -17.05 -0.41
C PRO A 44 -3.97 -18.15 -0.34
N CYS A 45 -4.54 -18.38 0.85
CA CYS A 45 -5.51 -19.46 1.13
C CYS A 45 -6.96 -18.98 1.27
N ASP A 46 -7.21 -17.69 1.03
CA ASP A 46 -8.46 -16.97 1.31
C ASP A 46 -9.17 -16.46 0.04
N GLY A 47 -8.73 -16.92 -1.14
CA GLY A 47 -9.31 -16.54 -2.43
C GLY A 47 -8.83 -15.18 -2.94
N LEU A 48 -7.89 -14.53 -2.24
CA LEU A 48 -7.21 -13.34 -2.75
C LEU A 48 -6.23 -13.70 -3.86
N THR A 49 -5.97 -12.75 -4.74
CA THR A 49 -4.79 -12.81 -5.60
C THR A 49 -3.51 -12.61 -4.76
N PRO A 50 -2.34 -13.08 -5.23
CA PRO A 50 -1.08 -12.83 -4.55
C PRO A 50 -0.80 -11.35 -4.29
N ASP A 51 -1.12 -10.47 -5.26
CA ASP A 51 -0.92 -9.03 -5.11
C ASP A 51 -1.90 -8.39 -4.11
N GLU A 52 -3.17 -8.84 -4.03
CA GLU A 52 -4.11 -8.38 -3.00
C GLU A 52 -3.66 -8.79 -1.60
N SER A 53 -3.22 -10.04 -1.44
CA SER A 53 -2.69 -10.53 -0.17
C SER A 53 -1.41 -9.77 0.22
N ALA A 54 -0.51 -9.55 -0.73
CA ALA A 54 0.73 -8.79 -0.52
C ALA A 54 0.44 -7.32 -0.18
N ALA A 55 -0.60 -6.70 -0.76
CA ALA A 55 -1.00 -5.35 -0.42
C ALA A 55 -1.47 -5.23 1.04
N ILE A 56 -2.26 -6.20 1.52
CA ILE A 56 -2.69 -6.28 2.92
C ILE A 56 -1.49 -6.53 3.83
N TYR A 57 -0.59 -7.46 3.45
CA TYR A 57 0.63 -7.73 4.20
C TYR A 57 1.49 -6.48 4.33
N LEU A 58 1.78 -5.79 3.23
CA LEU A 58 2.57 -4.55 3.20
C LEU A 58 1.95 -3.44 4.07
N TYR A 59 0.62 -3.37 4.10
CA TYR A 59 -0.11 -2.42 4.94
C TYR A 59 -0.09 -2.78 6.43
N THR A 60 0.12 -4.04 6.80
CA THR A 60 0.01 -4.53 8.19
C THR A 60 1.34 -4.99 8.80
N MET A 61 2.37 -5.20 7.98
CA MET A 61 3.67 -5.66 8.44
C MET A 61 4.33 -4.64 9.39
N GLU A 62 5.18 -5.13 10.27
CA GLU A 62 5.99 -4.27 11.14
C GLU A 62 7.12 -3.61 10.35
N TRP A 63 7.41 -2.36 10.71
CA TRP A 63 8.52 -1.56 10.17
C TRP A 63 9.41 -1.15 11.35
N ASP A 64 10.71 -0.96 11.08
CA ASP A 64 11.67 -0.57 12.13
C ASP A 64 11.25 0.73 12.84
N ILE A 65 10.68 1.67 12.08
CA ILE A 65 10.08 2.91 12.58
C ILE A 65 8.61 2.93 12.14
N ALA A 66 7.69 2.78 13.09
CA ALA A 66 6.26 2.64 12.80
C ALA A 66 5.68 3.85 12.05
N GLU A 67 6.14 5.06 12.36
CA GLU A 67 5.71 6.32 11.73
C GLU A 67 6.16 6.46 10.28
N GLU A 68 7.15 5.67 9.86
CA GLU A 68 7.68 5.65 8.50
C GLU A 68 7.05 4.54 7.64
N SER A 69 6.17 3.72 8.23
CA SER A 69 5.48 2.66 7.52
C SER A 69 4.53 3.18 6.43
N LEU A 70 4.30 2.37 5.39
CA LEU A 70 3.29 2.64 4.38
C LEU A 70 1.90 2.89 5.03
N TYR A 71 1.57 2.13 6.07
CA TYR A 71 0.38 2.32 6.89
C TYR A 71 0.27 3.74 7.46
N ALA A 72 1.35 4.24 8.06
CA ALA A 72 1.37 5.56 8.70
C ALA A 72 1.21 6.67 7.66
N TYR A 73 1.95 6.60 6.54
CA TYR A 73 1.85 7.57 5.45
C TYR A 73 0.45 7.59 4.82
N LEU A 74 -0.12 6.43 4.49
CA LEU A 74 -1.48 6.31 3.93
C LEU A 74 -2.53 6.86 4.88
N ASN A 75 -2.55 6.39 6.13
CA ASN A 75 -3.58 6.80 7.08
C ASN A 75 -3.51 8.28 7.44
N ARG A 76 -2.30 8.84 7.56
CA ARG A 76 -2.13 10.29 7.76
C ARG A 76 -2.75 11.04 6.60
N SER A 77 -2.37 10.71 5.37
CA SER A 77 -2.83 11.41 4.17
C SER A 77 -4.33 11.27 3.92
N LEU A 78 -4.91 10.08 4.14
CA LEU A 78 -6.35 9.83 3.94
C LEU A 78 -7.23 10.55 4.98
N ARG A 79 -6.69 10.82 6.17
CA ARG A 79 -7.35 11.56 7.26
C ARG A 79 -7.21 13.08 7.12
N GLU A 80 -6.25 13.56 6.34
CA GLU A 80 -6.11 14.98 6.05
C GLU A 80 -7.19 15.46 5.06
N ALA A 81 -7.57 16.74 5.19
CA ALA A 81 -8.52 17.36 4.27
C ALA A 81 -7.93 17.51 2.86
N ASP A 82 -6.61 17.70 2.76
CA ASP A 82 -5.86 17.63 1.53
C ASP A 82 -5.19 16.26 1.38
N ARG A 83 -5.73 15.45 0.47
CA ARG A 83 -5.29 14.06 0.25
C ARG A 83 -4.31 13.91 -0.91
N ARG A 84 -3.80 15.01 -1.46
CA ARG A 84 -2.90 15.02 -2.63
C ARG A 84 -1.42 14.86 -2.25
N LYS A 85 -1.15 14.51 -1.00
CA LYS A 85 0.22 14.34 -0.46
C LYS A 85 0.79 12.94 -0.72
N LEU A 86 0.00 12.06 -1.31
CA LEU A 86 0.37 10.75 -1.86
C LEU A 86 -0.04 10.72 -3.32
#